data_AF-A0A1L1YPW0-F1
#
_entry.id   AF-A0A1L1YPW0-F1
#
_cell.length_a   1.000
_cell.length_b   1.000
_cell.length_c   1.000
_cell.angle_alpha   90.00
_cell.angle_beta   90.00
_cell.angle_gamma   90.00
#
_symmetry.space_group_name_H-M   'P 1'
#
loop_
_entity.id
_entity.type
_entity.pdbx_description
1 polymer ?
#
loop_
_entity_poly.entity_id
_entity_poly.type
_entity_poly.pdbx_seq_one_letter_code
_entity_poly.pdbx_strand_id
1 'polypeptide(L)'
;WHLQAWNSATCYLMIWTVIGCIIHLVNSIVWHKSLANPNPTYCDISTKLLMGLSVAIPLSTLCINRRLYNIATTQAVIIDRASKRRNIIIDTPIAVLCPLIFMAAHYTQQGHRYDIVENYGCWPTTYLTALGYIFVIVPPIIVCSISLVYCTLSIRAFLRRRQEFNDILRVNSGLNSHRYLRLMLLA
;
A
#
# COMPACT_ATOMS: atom_id res chain seq x y z
N TRP A 1 17.85 1.35 5.28
CA TRP A 1 17.51 -0.08 5.36
C TRP A 1 16.52 -0.54 4.28
N HIS A 2 15.27 -0.01 4.18
CA HIS A 2 14.31 -0.43 3.13
C HIS A 2 14.71 -0.07 1.68
N LEU A 3 15.34 1.10 1.46
CA LEU A 3 15.95 1.47 0.17
C LEU A 3 17.13 0.55 -0.21
N GLN A 4 17.87 0.08 0.80
CA GLN A 4 19.02 -0.81 0.65
C GLN A 4 18.57 -2.25 0.33
N ALA A 5 17.40 -2.66 0.83
CA ALA A 5 16.73 -3.92 0.51
C ALA A 5 15.93 -3.89 -0.81
N TRP A 6 15.98 -2.78 -1.58
CA TRP A 6 15.24 -2.59 -2.84
C TRP A 6 13.76 -2.90 -2.68
N ASN A 7 13.14 -2.44 -1.59
CA ASN A 7 11.72 -2.66 -1.32
C ASN A 7 10.86 -1.44 -1.67
N SER A 8 10.75 -1.20 -2.98
CA SER A 8 9.94 -0.14 -3.61
C SER A 8 8.53 -0.06 -3.04
N ALA A 9 7.81 -1.18 -2.99
CA ALA A 9 6.43 -1.23 -2.53
C ALA A 9 6.26 -0.73 -1.07
N THR A 10 7.16 -1.10 -0.17
CA THR A 10 7.14 -0.62 1.22
C THR A 10 7.51 0.86 1.32
N CYS A 11 8.44 1.34 0.49
CA CYS A 11 8.73 2.77 0.41
C CYS A 11 7.51 3.57 -0.04
N TYR A 12 6.78 3.12 -1.06
CA TYR A 12 5.54 3.78 -1.49
C TYR A 12 4.49 3.77 -0.38
N LEU A 13 4.27 2.63 0.29
CA LEU A 13 3.34 2.55 1.41
C LEU A 13 3.69 3.57 2.52
N MET A 14 4.96 3.65 2.91
CA MET A 14 5.42 4.59 3.93
C MET A 14 5.18 6.05 3.49
N ILE A 15 5.56 6.40 2.26
CA ILE A 15 5.39 7.76 1.73
C ILE A 15 3.92 8.16 1.73
N TRP A 16 3.05 7.32 1.18
CA TRP A 16 1.60 7.57 1.15
C TRP A 16 1.02 7.67 2.57
N THR A 17 1.40 6.77 3.48
CA THR A 17 0.92 6.82 4.86
C THR A 17 1.34 8.12 5.56
N VAL A 18 2.59 8.54 5.41
CA VAL A 18 3.10 9.81 5.98
C VAL A 18 2.32 11.01 5.43
N ILE A 19 2.07 11.05 4.12
CA ILE A 19 1.26 12.10 3.49
C ILE A 19 -0.13 12.16 4.13
N GLY A 20 -0.80 11.00 4.29
CA GLY A 20 -2.12 10.92 4.93
C GLY A 20 -2.11 11.40 6.38
N CYS A 21 -1.13 10.96 7.17
CA CYS A 21 -0.99 11.38 8.56
C CYS A 21 -0.79 12.90 8.69
N ILE A 22 0.03 13.50 7.82
CA ILE A 22 0.25 14.96 7.82
C ILE A 22 -1.06 15.69 7.48
N ILE A 23 -1.79 15.24 6.47
CA ILE A 23 -3.08 15.84 6.10
C ILE A 23 -4.07 15.80 7.27
N HIS A 24 -4.24 14.64 7.90
CA HIS A 24 -5.15 14.50 9.04
C HIS A 24 -4.71 15.34 10.25
N LEU A 25 -3.40 15.42 10.52
CA LEU A 25 -2.87 16.25 11.61
C LEU A 25 -3.15 17.74 11.38
N VAL A 26 -2.82 18.25 10.19
CA VAL A 26 -3.06 19.67 9.83
C VAL A 26 -4.55 19.97 9.86
N ASN A 27 -5.39 19.09 9.31
CA ASN A 27 -6.83 19.26 9.33
C ASN A 27 -7.38 19.35 10.75
N SER A 28 -6.94 18.48 11.66
CA SER A 28 -7.40 18.45 13.05
C SER A 28 -7.00 19.72 13.82
N ILE A 29 -5.80 20.25 13.56
CA ILE A 29 -5.30 21.46 14.24
C ILE A 29 -6.01 22.72 13.71
N VAL A 30 -6.09 22.88 12.38
CA VAL A 30 -6.60 24.11 11.76
C VAL A 30 -8.11 24.24 11.89
N TRP A 31 -8.85 23.13 11.81
CA TRP A 31 -10.32 23.12 11.89
C TRP A 31 -10.86 22.68 13.26
N HIS A 32 -10.06 22.82 14.32
CA HIS A 32 -10.53 22.60 15.68
C HIS A 32 -11.63 23.62 16.03
N LYS A 33 -12.87 23.14 16.23
CA LYS A 33 -14.04 23.98 16.53
C LYS A 33 -14.27 25.15 15.54
N SER A 34 -13.90 24.96 14.28
CA SER A 34 -13.97 26.00 13.26
C SER A 34 -14.44 25.43 11.93
N LEU A 35 -15.31 26.17 11.25
CA LEU A 35 -15.78 25.91 9.88
C LEU A 35 -15.20 26.94 8.89
N ALA A 36 -14.25 27.76 9.32
CA ALA A 36 -13.63 28.75 8.46
C ALA A 36 -12.91 28.08 7.28
N ASN A 37 -12.78 28.78 6.15
CA ASN A 37 -11.97 28.35 5.01
C ASN A 37 -10.68 29.19 4.94
N PRO A 38 -9.72 28.99 5.87
CA PRO A 38 -8.53 29.84 5.97
C PRO A 38 -7.59 29.69 4.77
N ASN A 39 -7.55 28.51 4.14
CA ASN A 39 -6.68 28.27 3.00
C ASN A 39 -7.33 27.35 1.95
N PRO A 40 -7.99 27.92 0.92
CA PRO A 40 -8.65 27.15 -0.14
C PRO A 40 -7.70 26.26 -0.95
N THR A 41 -6.47 26.71 -1.21
CA THR A 41 -5.51 25.97 -2.05
C THR A 41 -5.03 24.70 -1.35
N TYR A 42 -4.87 24.74 -0.02
CA TYR A 42 -4.58 23.56 0.78
C TYR A 42 -5.71 22.54 0.72
N CYS A 43 -6.97 22.97 0.81
CA CYS A 43 -8.12 22.07 0.74
C CYS A 43 -8.23 21.36 -0.62
N ASP A 44 -7.92 22.04 -1.73
CA ASP A 44 -7.92 21.38 -3.05
C ASP A 44 -6.90 20.25 -3.13
N ILE A 45 -5.69 20.50 -2.64
CA ILE A 45 -4.60 19.53 -2.69
C ILE A 45 -4.88 18.38 -1.74
N SER A 46 -5.27 18.68 -0.49
CA SER A 46 -5.47 17.66 0.55
C SER A 46 -6.63 16.72 0.23
N THR A 47 -7.75 17.23 -0.29
CA THR A 47 -8.90 16.38 -0.65
C THR A 47 -8.61 15.46 -1.82
N LYS A 48 -7.83 15.91 -2.82
CA LYS A 48 -7.37 15.04 -3.91
C LYS A 48 -6.41 13.97 -3.41
N LEU A 49 -5.45 14.34 -2.56
CA LEU A 49 -4.53 13.38 -1.95
C LEU A 49 -5.27 12.35 -1.08
N LEU A 50 -6.29 12.75 -0.31
CA LEU A 50 -7.13 11.82 0.47
C LEU A 50 -7.82 10.77 -0.44
N MET A 51 -8.33 11.19 -1.59
CA MET A 51 -8.88 10.24 -2.57
C MET A 51 -7.82 9.31 -3.14
N GLY A 52 -6.64 9.83 -3.47
CA GLY A 52 -5.51 9.01 -3.91
C GLY A 52 -5.08 7.99 -2.87
N LEU A 53 -5.04 8.37 -1.58
CA LEU A 53 -4.65 7.51 -0.47
C LEU A 53 -5.54 6.28 -0.31
N SER A 54 -6.85 6.44 -0.55
CA SER A 54 -7.82 5.34 -0.46
C SER A 54 -7.51 4.17 -1.40
N VAL A 55 -6.79 4.42 -2.50
CA VAL A 55 -6.39 3.42 -3.49
C VAL A 55 -4.88 3.12 -3.42
N ALA A 56 -4.05 4.12 -3.13
CA ALA A 56 -2.59 3.98 -3.07
C ALA A 56 -2.11 3.04 -1.97
N ILE A 57 -2.71 3.11 -0.78
CA ILE A 57 -2.37 2.25 0.36
C ILE A 57 -2.66 0.78 0.05
N PRO A 58 -3.87 0.39 -0.40
CA PRO A 58 -4.16 -1.00 -0.71
C PRO A 58 -3.39 -1.51 -1.95
N LEU A 59 -3.12 -0.67 -2.95
CA LEU A 59 -2.25 -1.03 -4.08
C LEU A 59 -0.80 -1.29 -3.66
N SER A 60 -0.25 -0.45 -2.78
CA SER A 60 1.09 -0.65 -2.23
C SER A 60 1.15 -1.95 -1.41
N THR A 61 0.12 -2.23 -0.62
CA THR A 61 -0.02 -3.47 0.15
C THR A 61 -0.12 -4.71 -0.75
N LEU A 62 -0.87 -4.62 -1.85
CA LEU A 62 -0.95 -5.68 -2.85
C LEU A 62 0.43 -6.00 -3.46
N CYS A 63 1.22 -4.97 -3.79
CA CYS A 63 2.58 -5.16 -4.32
C CYS A 63 3.50 -5.85 -3.29
N ILE A 64 3.40 -5.49 -2.01
CA ILE A 64 4.13 -6.16 -0.92
C ILE A 64 3.72 -7.64 -0.83
N ASN A 65 2.42 -7.92 -0.81
CA ASN A 65 1.91 -9.29 -0.72
C ASN A 65 2.34 -10.13 -1.94
N ARG A 66 2.26 -9.59 -3.15
CA ARG A 66 2.74 -10.27 -4.37
C ARG A 66 4.21 -10.63 -4.28
N ARG A 67 5.05 -9.73 -3.77
CA ARG A 67 6.48 -9.99 -3.56
C ARG A 67 6.70 -11.09 -2.53
N LEU A 68 5.97 -11.04 -1.41
CA LEU A 68 6.08 -12.05 -0.36
C LEU A 68 5.64 -13.42 -0.85
N TYR A 69 4.54 -13.50 -1.61
CA TYR A 69 4.08 -14.73 -2.24
C TYR A 69 5.11 -15.31 -3.20
N ASN A 70 5.73 -14.48 -4.05
CA ASN A 70 6.79 -14.94 -4.95
C ASN A 70 8.00 -15.50 -4.17
N ILE A 71 8.46 -14.80 -3.12
CA ILE A 71 9.56 -15.27 -2.27
C ILE A 71 9.20 -16.60 -1.59
N ALA A 72 7.97 -16.74 -1.11
CA ALA A 72 7.47 -17.94 -0.46
C ALA A 72 7.18 -19.11 -1.41
N THR A 73 7.15 -18.90 -2.72
CA THR A 73 6.94 -19.95 -3.73
C THR A 73 8.21 -20.33 -4.50
N THR A 74 9.17 -19.43 -4.69
CA THR A 74 10.46 -19.75 -5.35
C THR A 74 11.50 -20.36 -4.41
N GLN A 75 11.99 -21.57 -4.72
CA GLN A 75 12.97 -22.31 -3.90
C GLN A 75 14.42 -21.79 -4.02
N ALA A 76 14.78 -21.15 -5.13
CA ALA A 76 16.11 -20.56 -5.34
C ALA A 76 15.96 -19.12 -5.82
N VAL A 77 16.08 -18.16 -4.90
CA VAL A 77 16.12 -16.75 -5.28
C VAL A 77 17.58 -16.40 -5.55
N ILE A 78 18.05 -16.62 -6.78
CA ILE A 78 19.21 -15.87 -7.26
C ILE A 78 18.71 -14.43 -7.38
N ILE A 79 19.01 -13.60 -6.37
CA ILE A 79 18.61 -12.20 -6.33
C ILE A 79 19.44 -11.44 -7.36
N ASP A 80 19.09 -11.59 -8.63
CA ASP A 80 19.75 -10.86 -9.69
C ASP A 80 19.30 -9.40 -9.72
N ARG A 81 20.20 -8.49 -10.09
CA ARG A 81 19.92 -7.05 -10.19
C ARG A 81 18.82 -6.78 -11.23
N ALA A 82 18.70 -7.59 -12.29
CA ALA A 82 17.63 -7.43 -13.28
C ALA A 82 16.26 -7.79 -12.70
N SER A 83 16.16 -8.82 -11.86
CA SER A 83 14.92 -9.20 -11.17
C SER A 83 14.42 -8.08 -10.23
N LYS A 84 15.35 -7.43 -9.52
CA LYS A 84 15.07 -6.26 -8.67
C LYS A 84 14.55 -5.07 -9.47
N ARG A 85 15.21 -4.73 -10.59
CA ARG A 85 14.77 -3.63 -11.48
C ARG A 85 13.39 -3.89 -12.06
N ARG A 86 13.12 -5.11 -12.51
CA ARG A 86 11.80 -5.50 -13.04
C ARG A 86 10.69 -5.32 -11.99
N ASN A 87 10.96 -5.68 -10.73
CA ASN A 87 9.98 -5.48 -9.66
C ASN A 87 9.70 -4.00 -9.41
N ILE A 88 10.72 -3.12 -9.42
CA ILE A 88 10.49 -1.68 -9.31
C ILE A 88 9.65 -1.17 -10.48
N ILE A 89 10.01 -1.53 -11.71
CA ILE A 89 9.29 -1.11 -12.93
C ILE A 89 7.82 -1.55 -12.90
N ILE A 90 7.50 -2.67 -12.25
CA ILE A 90 6.13 -3.16 -12.09
C ILE A 90 5.43 -2.46 -10.91
N ASP A 91 6.11 -2.27 -9.78
CA ASP A 91 5.52 -1.69 -8.57
C ASP A 91 5.22 -0.20 -8.75
N THR A 92 6.11 0.56 -9.41
CA THR A 92 5.97 2.01 -9.60
C THR A 92 4.65 2.40 -10.30
N PRO A 93 4.27 1.85 -11.47
CA PRO A 93 3.01 2.21 -12.10
C PRO A 93 1.80 1.81 -11.25
N ILE A 94 1.87 0.68 -10.55
CA ILE A 94 0.75 0.23 -9.71
C ILE A 94 0.59 1.14 -8.49
N ALA A 95 1.68 1.45 -7.78
CA ALA A 95 1.62 2.20 -6.53
C ALA A 95 1.58 3.73 -6.69
N VAL A 96 1.88 4.26 -7.88
CA VAL A 96 1.93 5.72 -8.16
C VAL A 96 1.02 6.12 -9.32
N LEU A 97 1.14 5.49 -10.49
CA LEU A 97 0.39 5.90 -11.67
C LEU A 97 -1.11 5.60 -11.51
N CYS A 98 -1.48 4.43 -10.97
CA CYS A 98 -2.89 4.10 -10.74
C CYS A 98 -3.59 5.08 -9.77
N PRO A 99 -3.02 5.44 -8.59
CA PRO A 99 -3.58 6.50 -7.75
C PRO A 99 -3.69 7.86 -8.44
N LEU A 100 -2.71 8.25 -9.25
CA LEU A 100 -2.77 9.50 -10.01
C LEU A 100 -3.92 9.51 -11.01
N ILE A 101 -4.11 8.41 -11.75
CA ILE A 101 -5.24 8.25 -12.68
C ILE A 101 -6.56 8.29 -11.92
N PHE A 102 -6.64 7.63 -10.76
CA PHE A 102 -7.84 7.64 -9.93
C PHE A 102 -8.18 9.06 -9.42
N MET A 103 -7.18 9.82 -8.97
CA MET A 103 -7.37 11.23 -8.57
C MET A 103 -7.84 12.10 -9.73
N ALA A 104 -7.32 11.87 -10.95
CA ALA A 104 -7.75 12.57 -12.15
C ALA A 104 -9.19 12.19 -12.55
N ALA A 105 -9.54 10.90 -12.52
CA ALA A 105 -10.89 10.41 -12.80
C ALA A 105 -11.91 10.99 -11.80
N HIS A 106 -11.55 11.06 -10.53
CA HIS A 106 -12.36 11.67 -9.48
C HIS A 106 -12.67 13.16 -9.75
N TYR A 107 -11.83 13.89 -10.49
CA TYR A 107 -12.13 15.26 -10.88
C TYR A 107 -13.43 15.40 -11.68
N THR A 108 -13.77 14.40 -12.50
CA THR A 108 -15.01 14.41 -13.31
C THR A 108 -16.27 14.12 -12.50
N GLN A 109 -16.14 13.45 -11.34
CA GLN A 109 -17.26 13.02 -10.48
C GLN A 109 -17.42 13.90 -9.24
N GLN A 110 -16.69 15.02 -9.17
CA GLN A 110 -16.65 15.88 -8.01
C GLN A 110 -17.89 16.78 -7.93
N GLY A 111 -18.60 16.71 -6.80
CA GLY A 111 -19.81 17.48 -6.49
C GLY A 111 -19.60 18.99 -6.43
N HIS A 112 -18.85 19.35 -5.41
CA HIS A 112 -18.38 20.70 -5.13
C HIS A 112 -16.87 20.65 -4.92
N ARG A 113 -16.21 21.80 -4.77
CA ARG A 113 -14.74 21.84 -4.71
C ARG A 113 -14.16 21.08 -3.51
N TYR A 114 -14.83 21.10 -2.37
CA TYR A 114 -14.58 20.29 -1.17
C TYR A 114 -15.61 20.70 -0.12
N ASP A 115 -15.85 19.84 0.86
CA ASP A 115 -16.63 20.18 2.05
C ASP A 115 -15.68 20.46 3.22
N ILE A 116 -16.10 21.31 4.16
CA ILE A 116 -15.38 21.54 5.41
C ILE A 116 -16.19 20.93 6.52
N VAL A 117 -15.63 19.92 7.19
CA VAL A 117 -16.26 19.24 8.31
C VAL A 117 -15.60 19.72 9.59
N GLU A 118 -16.39 20.18 10.54
CA GLU A 118 -15.89 20.63 11.85
C GLU A 118 -15.03 19.54 12.50
N ASN A 119 -13.85 19.89 13.01
CA ASN A 119 -12.86 19.01 13.62
C ASN A 119 -12.16 18.00 12.68
N TYR A 120 -12.69 17.78 11.47
CA TYR A 120 -12.10 16.88 10.46
C TYR A 120 -11.41 17.61 9.30
N GLY A 121 -11.74 18.89 9.08
CA GLY A 121 -11.16 19.76 8.07
C GLY A 121 -11.72 19.53 6.67
N CYS A 122 -10.87 19.72 5.64
CA CYS A 122 -11.27 19.59 4.24
C CYS A 122 -11.59 18.12 3.90
N TRP A 123 -12.75 17.89 3.28
CA TRP A 123 -13.25 16.57 2.91
C TRP A 123 -13.60 16.51 1.41
N PRO A 124 -13.22 15.44 0.69
CA PRO A 124 -13.59 15.29 -0.71
C PRO A 124 -15.09 15.02 -0.84
N THR A 125 -15.69 15.58 -1.89
CA THR A 125 -17.11 15.40 -2.20
C THR A 125 -17.27 14.70 -3.54
N THR A 126 -18.19 13.74 -3.59
CA THR A 126 -18.43 12.86 -4.73
C THR A 126 -19.91 12.88 -5.08
N TYR A 127 -20.23 13.00 -6.37
CA TYR A 127 -21.59 12.77 -6.83
C TYR A 127 -21.92 11.28 -6.70
N LEU A 128 -22.96 10.96 -5.92
CA LEU A 128 -23.50 9.60 -5.79
C LEU A 128 -24.38 9.22 -6.99
N THR A 129 -23.84 9.36 -8.20
CA THR A 129 -24.47 8.82 -9.43
C THR A 129 -24.01 7.39 -9.67
N ALA A 130 -24.67 6.67 -10.58
CA ALA A 130 -24.23 5.33 -10.98
C ALA A 130 -22.77 5.30 -11.45
N LEU A 131 -22.33 6.35 -12.16
CA LEU A 131 -20.93 6.52 -12.58
C LEU A 131 -20.00 6.79 -11.39
N GLY A 132 -20.40 7.65 -10.44
CA GLY A 132 -19.63 7.89 -9.22
C GLY A 132 -19.40 6.61 -8.40
N TYR A 133 -20.42 5.75 -8.28
CA TYR A 133 -20.28 4.44 -7.64
C TYR A 133 -19.24 3.57 -8.35
N ILE A 134 -19.36 3.43 -9.67
CA ILE A 134 -18.48 2.56 -10.47
C ILE A 134 -17.02 3.06 -10.48
N PHE A 135 -16.81 4.38 -10.58
CA PHE A 135 -15.47 4.94 -10.75
C PHE A 135 -14.77 5.33 -9.46
N VAL A 136 -15.52 5.54 -8.36
CA VAL A 136 -14.93 6.05 -7.11
C VAL A 136 -15.06 5.05 -5.96
N ILE A 137 -16.22 4.41 -5.79
CA ILE A 137 -16.47 3.51 -4.65
C ILE A 137 -16.00 2.08 -4.94
N VAL A 138 -16.32 1.55 -6.12
CA VAL A 138 -16.02 0.17 -6.49
C VAL A 138 -14.52 -0.13 -6.61
N PRO A 139 -13.67 0.73 -7.20
CA PRO A 139 -12.25 0.40 -7.39
C PRO A 139 -11.48 0.13 -6.10
N PRO A 140 -11.54 0.95 -5.03
CA PRO A 140 -10.85 0.64 -3.78
C PRO A 140 -11.36 -0.66 -3.15
N ILE A 141 -12.65 -0.98 -3.25
CA ILE A 141 -13.23 -2.25 -2.74
C ILE A 141 -12.65 -3.45 -3.49
N ILE A 142 -12.54 -3.38 -4.81
CA ILE A 142 -11.94 -4.43 -5.64
C ILE A 142 -10.47 -4.61 -5.25
N VAL A 143 -9.71 -3.53 -5.15
CA VAL A 143 -8.28 -3.60 -4.80
C VAL A 143 -8.10 -4.18 -3.40
N CYS A 144 -8.90 -3.76 -2.42
CA CYS A 144 -8.87 -4.30 -1.06
C CYS A 144 -9.20 -5.80 -1.04
N SER A 145 -10.21 -6.23 -1.78
CA SER A 145 -10.60 -7.65 -1.91
C SER A 145 -9.45 -8.48 -2.49
N ILE A 146 -8.82 -8.00 -3.57
CA ILE A 146 -7.67 -8.68 -4.20
C ILE A 146 -6.50 -8.72 -3.22
N SER A 147 -6.20 -7.62 -2.53
CA SER A 147 -5.11 -7.55 -1.54
C SER A 147 -5.33 -8.53 -0.39
N LEU A 148 -6.56 -8.69 0.09
CA LEU A 148 -6.92 -9.66 1.15
C LEU A 148 -6.69 -11.11 0.71
N VAL A 149 -7.06 -11.45 -0.53
CA VAL A 149 -6.82 -12.78 -1.11
C VAL A 149 -5.31 -13.05 -1.20
N TYR A 150 -4.53 -12.12 -1.76
CA TYR A 150 -3.08 -12.26 -1.85
C TYR A 150 -2.39 -12.32 -0.48
N CYS A 151 -2.87 -11.56 0.51
CA CYS A 151 -2.39 -11.62 1.88
C CYS A 151 -2.59 -13.03 2.46
N THR A 152 -3.80 -13.58 2.30
CA THR A 152 -4.14 -14.94 2.78
C THR A 152 -3.26 -16.00 2.11
N LEU A 153 -3.05 -15.91 0.80
CA LEU A 153 -2.18 -16.82 0.05
C LEU A 153 -0.71 -16.71 0.49
N SER A 154 -0.23 -15.50 0.71
CA SER A 154 1.16 -15.25 1.17
C SER A 154 1.40 -15.83 2.56
N ILE A 155 0.46 -15.63 3.49
CA ILE A 155 0.53 -16.19 4.84
C ILE A 155 0.50 -17.72 4.77
N ARG A 156 -0.40 -18.31 3.97
CA ARG A 156 -0.46 -19.78 3.79
C ARG A 156 0.82 -20.37 3.23
N ALA A 157 1.41 -19.74 2.21
CA ALA A 157 2.68 -20.17 1.63
C ALA A 157 3.84 -20.08 2.65
N PHE A 158 3.88 -18.99 3.42
CA PHE A 158 4.87 -18.80 4.47
C PHE A 158 4.76 -19.85 5.60
N LEU A 159 3.52 -20.14 6.04
CA LEU A 159 3.27 -21.16 7.06
C LEU A 159 3.66 -22.56 6.58
N ARG A 160 3.35 -22.92 5.32
CA ARG A 160 3.76 -24.21 4.73
C ARG A 160 5.28 -24.35 4.71
N ARG A 161 6.02 -23.34 4.25
CA ARG A 161 7.48 -23.36 4.28
C ARG A 161 8.06 -23.48 5.68
N ARG A 162 7.44 -22.83 6.66
CA ARG A 162 7.88 -22.93 8.06
C ARG A 162 7.68 -24.35 8.61
N GLN A 163 6.63 -25.04 8.19
CA GLN A 163 6.41 -26.45 8.52
C GLN A 163 7.47 -27.34 7.85
N GLU A 164 7.70 -27.19 6.53
CA GLU A 164 8.74 -27.93 5.81
C GLU A 164 10.13 -27.74 6.44
N PHE A 165 10.48 -26.51 6.82
CA PHE A 165 11.73 -26.22 7.53
C PHE A 165 11.81 -26.91 8.90
N ASN A 166 10.72 -26.87 9.68
CA ASN A 166 10.66 -27.55 10.98
C ASN A 166 10.75 -29.07 10.82
N ASP A 167 10.18 -29.64 9.78
CA ASP A 167 10.23 -31.08 9.51
C ASP A 167 11.65 -31.51 9.10
N ILE A 168 12.36 -30.71 8.28
CA ILE A 168 13.78 -30.95 7.97
C ILE A 168 14.66 -30.90 9.22
N LEU A 169 14.40 -29.96 10.14
CA LEU A 169 15.10 -29.86 11.42
C LEU A 169 14.79 -31.05 12.36
N ARG A 170 13.57 -31.60 12.31
CA ARG A 170 13.19 -32.77 13.10
C ARG A 170 13.83 -34.06 12.58
N VAL A 171 13.96 -34.20 11.26
CA VAL A 171 14.62 -35.34 10.61
C VAL A 171 16.14 -35.28 10.79
N ASN A 172 16.74 -34.09 10.81
CA ASN A 172 18.17 -33.88 11.05
C ASN A 172 18.42 -33.34 12.47
N SER A 173 18.30 -34.21 13.48
CA SER A 173 18.55 -33.92 14.90
C SER A 173 19.96 -33.38 15.22
N GLY A 174 20.90 -33.42 14.26
CA GLY A 174 22.26 -32.88 14.37
C GLY A 174 22.48 -31.46 13.83
N LEU A 175 21.52 -30.87 13.10
CA LEU A 175 21.63 -29.49 12.59
C LEU A 175 20.87 -28.52 13.48
N ASN A 176 21.59 -27.96 14.45
CA ASN A 176 21.09 -26.91 15.33
C ASN A 176 20.59 -25.71 14.50
N SER A 177 19.33 -25.30 14.70
CA SER A 177 18.63 -24.24 13.94
C SER A 177 19.45 -22.94 13.87
N HIS A 178 20.22 -22.64 14.91
CA HIS A 178 21.17 -21.51 14.96
C HIS A 178 22.32 -21.58 13.93
N ARG A 179 22.81 -22.78 13.60
CA ARG A 179 23.98 -22.97 12.73
C ARG A 179 23.62 -22.76 11.25
N TYR A 180 22.42 -23.17 10.85
CA TYR A 180 21.90 -22.93 9.50
C TYR A 180 21.44 -21.48 9.30
N LEU A 181 20.78 -20.87 10.30
CA LEU A 181 20.45 -19.43 10.27
C LEU A 181 21.70 -18.56 10.11
N ARG A 182 22.81 -18.96 10.75
CA ARG A 182 24.11 -18.30 10.61
C ARG A 182 24.71 -18.49 9.21
N LEU A 183 24.54 -19.66 8.60
CA LEU A 183 24.93 -19.94 7.21
C LEU A 183 24.09 -19.16 6.19
N MET A 184 22.79 -19.00 6.46
CA MET A 184 21.86 -18.23 5.63
C MET A 184 22.05 -16.71 5.76
N LEU A 185 22.58 -16.24 6.90
CA LEU A 185 23.03 -14.86 7.12
C LEU A 185 24.42 -14.57 6.53
N LEU A 186 25.21 -15.61 6.26
CA LEU A 186 26.53 -15.51 5.62
C LEU A 186 26.46 -15.59 4.08
N ALA A 187 25.34 -16.08 3.52
CA ALA A 187 25.03 -16.06 2.09
C ALA A 187 24.28 -14.77 1.71
#